data_AF-A0A0D2CNJ7-F1
#
_entry.id   AF-A0A0D2CNJ7-F1
#
_cell.length_a   1.000
_cell.length_b   1.000
_cell.length_c   1.000
_cell.angle_alpha   90.00
_cell.angle_beta   90.00
_cell.angle_gamma   90.00
#
_symmetry.space_group_name_H-M   'P 1'
#
loop_
_entity.id
_entity.type
_entity.pdbx_description
1 polymer ?
#
loop_
_entity_poly.entity_id
_entity_poly.type
_entity_poly.pdbx_seq_one_letter_code
_entity_poly.pdbx_strand_id
1 'polypeptide(L)'
;MANDVDDRKDLQEDVVDHDSPLFKLRFISYGNIWGPIERPPDSEQLDFPLNTIPNPPAKLRKTHTGLSAHLREAVLSEEGVAERSGDIVTIVQSKMDNMKRAWEQDQTSPTTLIVALSCGRGKHRSVTFAEELPKHIETDGWSVTVWHRDLAFTSDQADQALSDEEDGSDSLSDQSLDREGLEAKGKEQHKQKRRKSKPSAEHVVHDSTPDGEIDLRRDGTEERAHSS
;
A
#
# COMPACT_ATOMS: atom_id res chain seq x y z
N MET A 1 59.36 26.93 8.51
CA MET A 1 58.05 26.61 9.13
C MET A 1 57.22 25.94 8.05
N ALA A 2 57.34 24.62 7.96
CA ALA A 2 56.54 23.78 7.08
C ALA A 2 55.85 22.78 8.02
N ASN A 3 54.54 22.91 8.17
CA ASN A 3 53.75 21.94 8.93
C ASN A 3 53.13 20.97 7.93
N ASP A 4 53.69 19.76 7.94
CA ASP A 4 53.02 18.51 7.61
C ASP A 4 51.69 18.44 8.36
N VAL A 5 50.59 18.27 7.63
CA VAL A 5 49.31 17.86 8.21
C VAL A 5 48.97 16.51 7.58
N ASP A 6 49.22 15.49 8.38
CA ASP A 6 48.71 14.12 8.29
C ASP A 6 47.18 14.19 8.19
N ASP A 7 46.65 13.89 7.00
CA ASP A 7 45.21 13.78 6.74
C ASP A 7 44.89 12.30 6.50
N ARG A 8 45.04 11.49 7.55
CA ARG A 8 44.39 10.18 7.65
C ARG A 8 42.89 10.39 7.81
N LYS A 9 42.16 10.33 6.70
CA LYS A 9 40.71 10.16 6.73
C LYS A 9 40.39 8.67 6.72
N ASP A 10 40.03 8.22 7.91
CA ASP A 10 39.14 7.13 8.25
C ASP A 10 38.51 6.39 7.05
N LEU A 11 39.15 5.30 6.65
CA LEU A 11 38.43 4.16 6.09
C LEU A 11 37.59 3.60 7.25
N GLN A 12 36.30 3.91 7.27
CA GLN A 12 35.34 3.10 8.02
C GLN A 12 35.35 1.72 7.38
N GLU A 13 36.26 0.87 7.86
CA GLU A 13 36.17 -0.57 7.65
C GLU A 13 34.84 -1.01 8.27
N ASP A 14 33.96 -1.54 7.44
CA ASP A 14 32.72 -2.17 7.86
C ASP A 14 33.04 -3.15 8.99
N VAL A 15 32.50 -2.90 10.18
CA VAL A 15 32.56 -3.83 11.30
C VAL A 15 31.78 -5.07 10.87
N VAL A 16 32.49 -6.08 10.39
CA VAL A 16 31.90 -7.37 10.01
C VAL A 16 31.55 -8.09 11.30
N ASP A 17 30.29 -7.97 11.71
CA ASP A 17 29.72 -8.77 12.78
C ASP A 17 29.66 -10.24 12.33
N HIS A 18 30.60 -11.05 12.80
CA HIS A 18 30.77 -12.45 12.40
C HIS A 18 29.63 -13.39 12.84
N ASP A 19 28.66 -12.89 13.63
CA ASP A 19 27.48 -13.64 14.06
C ASP A 19 26.22 -13.32 13.23
N SER A 20 26.33 -12.45 12.22
CA SER A 20 25.22 -12.12 11.33
C SER A 20 24.95 -13.25 10.33
N PRO A 21 23.67 -13.58 10.05
CA PRO A 21 23.34 -14.61 9.07
C PRO A 21 23.89 -14.25 7.69
N LEU A 22 24.44 -15.25 7.02
CA LEU A 22 25.10 -15.11 5.73
C LEU A 22 24.17 -14.53 4.65
N PHE A 23 22.92 -15.02 4.59
CA PHE A 23 21.96 -14.58 3.61
C PHE A 23 21.20 -13.34 4.08
N LYS A 24 21.00 -12.40 3.14
CA LYS A 24 20.35 -11.10 3.39
C LYS A 24 19.18 -10.91 2.44
N LEU A 25 17.98 -10.72 2.98
CA LEU A 25 16.77 -10.38 2.24
C LEU A 25 16.42 -8.92 2.50
N ARG A 26 16.42 -8.09 1.46
CA ARG A 26 16.22 -6.64 1.57
C ARG A 26 14.98 -6.23 0.78
N PHE A 27 13.96 -5.75 1.47
CA PHE A 27 12.82 -5.12 0.83
C PHE A 27 13.10 -3.63 0.65
N ILE A 28 13.03 -3.15 -0.58
CA ILE A 28 13.24 -1.73 -0.90
C ILE A 28 11.99 -1.18 -1.57
N SER A 29 11.27 -0.29 -0.89
CA SER A 29 10.18 0.44 -1.53
C SER A 29 10.68 1.72 -2.18
N TYR A 30 10.22 1.99 -3.40
CA TYR A 30 10.56 3.20 -4.13
C TYR A 30 9.46 3.69 -5.07
N GLY A 31 9.66 4.88 -5.61
CA GLY A 31 8.88 5.60 -6.60
C GLY A 31 9.58 5.57 -7.94
N ASN A 32 8.90 5.04 -8.96
CA ASN A 32 9.48 4.92 -10.30
C ASN A 32 9.78 6.27 -10.95
N ILE A 33 9.14 7.36 -10.51
CA ILE A 33 9.44 8.72 -10.99
C ILE A 33 10.85 9.18 -10.62
N TRP A 34 11.46 8.59 -9.58
CA TRP A 34 12.81 8.93 -9.13
C TRP A 34 13.87 7.95 -9.67
N GLY A 35 13.50 7.11 -10.65
CA GLY A 35 14.38 6.13 -11.27
C GLY A 35 14.39 4.75 -10.57
N PRO A 36 15.05 3.76 -11.21
CA PRO A 36 15.11 2.39 -10.71
C PRO A 36 16.01 2.26 -9.47
N ILE A 37 15.96 1.09 -8.83
CA ILE A 37 16.97 0.69 -7.83
C ILE A 37 18.15 0.10 -8.59
N GLU A 38 19.34 0.65 -8.34
CA GLU A 38 20.59 0.08 -8.83
C GLU A 38 20.89 -1.22 -8.08
N ARG A 39 21.23 -2.27 -8.84
CA ARG A 39 21.60 -3.57 -8.30
C ARG A 39 23.11 -3.64 -8.04
N PRO A 40 23.56 -3.80 -6.79
CA PRO A 40 24.95 -4.11 -6.48
C PRO A 40 25.44 -5.40 -7.20
N PRO A 41 26.72 -5.48 -7.62
CA PRO A 41 27.27 -6.65 -8.31
C PRO A 41 27.08 -7.98 -7.56
N ASP A 42 27.25 -7.97 -6.23
CA ASP A 42 27.18 -9.17 -5.39
C ASP A 42 25.76 -9.42 -4.83
N SER A 43 24.74 -9.02 -5.59
CA SER A 43 23.35 -9.17 -5.21
C SER A 43 22.48 -9.59 -6.38
N GLU A 44 21.42 -10.32 -6.04
CA GLU A 44 20.32 -10.65 -6.93
C GLU A 44 19.17 -9.66 -6.67
N GLN A 45 18.42 -9.29 -7.71
CA GLN A 45 17.30 -8.35 -7.58
C GLN A 45 16.06 -8.85 -8.29
N LEU A 46 14.91 -8.72 -7.62
CA LEU A 46 13.58 -8.94 -8.16
C LEU A 46 12.81 -7.62 -8.12
N ASP A 47 12.34 -7.16 -9.27
CA ASP A 47 11.58 -5.92 -9.40
C ASP A 47 10.08 -6.19 -9.54
N PHE A 48 9.29 -5.57 -8.66
CA PHE A 48 7.83 -5.71 -8.66
C PHE A 48 7.16 -4.33 -8.78
N PRO A 49 6.71 -3.95 -9.99
CA PRO A 49 5.82 -2.82 -10.14
C PRO A 49 4.44 -3.13 -9.54
N LEU A 50 3.94 -2.18 -8.75
CA LEU A 50 2.65 -2.22 -8.05
C LEU A 50 1.71 -1.13 -8.59
N ASN A 51 1.95 -0.69 -9.83
CA ASN A 51 1.09 0.28 -10.51
C ASN A 51 -0.29 -0.29 -10.83
N THR A 52 -0.42 -1.61 -10.96
CA THR A 52 -1.67 -2.35 -11.19
C THR A 52 -2.57 -2.40 -9.96
N ILE A 53 -2.01 -2.25 -8.75
CA ILE A 53 -2.79 -2.20 -7.51
C ILE A 53 -3.57 -0.88 -7.44
N PRO A 54 -4.88 -0.88 -7.13
CA PRO A 54 -5.65 0.34 -6.99
C PRO A 54 -5.01 1.35 -6.04
N ASN A 55 -5.15 2.64 -6.36
CA ASN A 55 -4.64 3.69 -5.48
C ASN A 55 -5.52 3.79 -4.23
N PRO A 56 -4.94 3.89 -3.02
CA PRO A 56 -5.73 4.12 -1.83
C PRO A 56 -6.49 5.46 -1.90
N PRO A 57 -7.55 5.63 -1.09
CA PRO A 57 -8.39 6.82 -1.09
C PRO A 57 -7.60 8.13 -1.01
N ALA A 58 -8.01 9.14 -1.80
CA ALA A 58 -7.29 10.41 -1.90
C ALA A 58 -7.04 11.09 -0.54
N LYS A 59 -8.03 11.03 0.35
CA LYS A 59 -7.93 11.57 1.71
C LYS A 59 -6.78 10.94 2.50
N LEU A 60 -6.59 9.62 2.40
CA LEU A 60 -5.50 8.91 3.06
C LEU A 60 -4.15 9.23 2.43
N ARG A 61 -4.08 9.35 1.11
CA ARG A 61 -2.82 9.65 0.41
C ARG A 61 -2.20 10.99 0.81
N LYS A 62 -3.04 11.97 1.12
CA LYS A 62 -2.60 13.31 1.55
C LYS A 62 -1.90 13.25 2.92
N THR A 63 -2.52 12.57 3.89
CA THR A 63 -2.11 12.63 5.30
C THR A 63 -1.29 11.44 5.78
N HIS A 64 -1.29 10.33 5.04
CA HIS A 64 -0.66 9.08 5.46
C HIS A 64 0.31 8.51 4.41
N THR A 65 1.15 7.60 4.88
CA THR A 65 2.05 6.75 4.08
C THR A 65 1.68 5.28 4.30
N GLY A 66 2.34 4.37 3.57
CA GLY A 66 2.23 2.93 3.80
C GLY A 66 2.74 2.47 5.17
N LEU A 67 3.34 3.34 5.98
CA LEU A 67 3.67 3.03 7.38
C LEU A 67 2.46 3.11 8.30
N SER A 68 1.38 3.78 7.89
CA SER A 68 0.18 3.85 8.70
C SER A 68 -0.69 2.61 8.54
N ALA A 69 -1.18 2.06 9.65
CA ALA A 69 -2.07 0.90 9.63
C ALA A 69 -3.32 1.15 8.77
N HIS A 70 -3.92 2.34 8.88
CA HIS A 70 -5.14 2.67 8.15
C HIS A 70 -4.94 2.72 6.62
N LEU A 71 -3.81 3.25 6.15
CA LEU A 71 -3.51 3.22 4.71
C LEU A 71 -3.14 1.82 4.24
N ARG A 72 -2.43 1.03 5.05
CA ARG A 72 -2.14 -0.36 4.72
C ARG A 72 -3.41 -1.18 4.58
N GLU A 73 -4.30 -1.11 5.55
CA GLU A 73 -5.60 -1.80 5.53
C GLU A 73 -6.38 -1.45 4.27
N ALA A 74 -6.47 -0.15 3.92
CA ALA A 74 -7.16 0.29 2.71
C ALA A 74 -6.53 -0.25 1.42
N VAL A 75 -5.20 -0.44 1.36
CA VAL A 75 -4.54 -1.06 0.20
C VAL A 75 -4.76 -2.57 0.20
N LEU A 76 -4.63 -3.23 1.34
CA LEU A 76 -4.73 -4.69 1.47
C LEU A 76 -6.17 -5.20 1.27
N SER A 77 -7.18 -4.36 1.48
CA SER A 77 -8.59 -4.72 1.26
C SER A 77 -9.03 -4.70 -0.20
N GLU A 78 -8.19 -4.18 -1.11
CA GLU A 78 -8.53 -4.10 -2.54
C GLU A 78 -8.53 -5.50 -3.19
N GLU A 79 -9.42 -5.68 -4.16
CA GLU A 79 -9.52 -6.92 -4.92
C GLU A 79 -8.19 -7.23 -5.65
N GLY A 80 -7.78 -8.50 -5.64
CA GLY A 80 -6.54 -8.97 -6.28
C GLY A 80 -5.24 -8.65 -5.51
N VAL A 81 -5.27 -7.85 -4.44
CA VAL A 81 -4.06 -7.57 -3.65
C VAL A 81 -3.56 -8.79 -2.90
N ALA A 82 -4.46 -9.61 -2.36
CA ALA A 82 -4.09 -10.86 -1.70
C ALA A 82 -3.41 -11.85 -2.66
N GLU A 83 -3.97 -12.04 -3.86
CA GLU A 83 -3.40 -12.88 -4.91
C GLU A 83 -2.01 -12.36 -5.33
N ARG A 84 -1.92 -11.06 -5.64
CA ARG A 84 -0.64 -10.43 -6.00
C ARG A 84 0.41 -10.56 -4.91
N SER A 85 0.02 -10.48 -3.63
CA SER A 85 0.95 -10.66 -2.51
C SER A 85 1.44 -12.10 -2.44
N GLY A 86 0.54 -13.08 -2.61
CA GLY A 86 0.86 -14.50 -2.68
C GLY A 86 1.83 -14.85 -3.83
N ASP A 87 1.61 -14.27 -5.00
CA ASP A 87 2.53 -14.44 -6.15
C ASP A 87 3.94 -13.93 -5.82
N ILE A 88 4.04 -12.73 -5.25
CA ILE A 88 5.34 -12.14 -4.89
C ILE A 88 6.03 -13.00 -3.84
N VAL A 89 5.31 -13.44 -2.79
CA VAL A 89 5.85 -14.34 -1.76
C VAL A 89 6.40 -15.61 -2.38
N THR A 90 5.63 -16.26 -3.26
CA THR A 90 6.03 -17.50 -3.93
C THR A 90 7.31 -17.32 -4.77
N ILE A 91 7.39 -16.22 -5.53
CA ILE A 91 8.57 -15.90 -6.35
C ILE A 91 9.79 -15.63 -5.47
N VAL A 92 9.63 -14.86 -4.39
CA VAL A 92 10.71 -14.52 -3.47
C VAL A 92 11.24 -15.77 -2.76
N GLN A 93 10.36 -16.62 -2.20
CA GLN A 93 10.75 -17.89 -1.58
C GLN A 93 11.49 -18.80 -2.57
N SER A 94 10.98 -18.94 -3.79
CA SER A 94 11.62 -19.74 -4.83
C SER A 94 13.03 -19.22 -5.16
N LYS A 95 13.21 -17.89 -5.21
CA LYS A 95 14.53 -17.29 -5.45
C LYS A 95 15.46 -17.49 -4.26
N MET A 96 14.98 -17.38 -3.03
CA MET A 96 15.75 -17.66 -1.81
C MET A 96 16.30 -19.09 -1.81
N ASP A 97 15.47 -20.09 -2.12
CA ASP A 97 15.91 -21.49 -2.19
C ASP A 97 16.93 -21.73 -3.30
N ASN A 98 16.71 -21.11 -4.46
CA ASN A 98 17.68 -21.19 -5.56
C ASN A 98 19.04 -20.59 -5.18
N MET A 99 19.05 -19.47 -4.45
CA MET A 99 20.30 -18.83 -3.99
C MET A 99 21.03 -19.67 -2.95
N LYS A 100 20.31 -20.31 -2.01
CA LYS A 100 20.91 -21.27 -1.07
C LYS A 100 21.58 -22.43 -1.81
N ARG A 101 20.86 -23.06 -2.75
CA ARG A 101 21.40 -24.15 -3.58
C ARG A 101 22.61 -23.71 -4.41
N ALA A 102 22.58 -22.51 -4.98
CA ALA A 102 23.71 -21.96 -5.74
C ALA A 102 24.95 -21.77 -4.85
N TRP A 103 24.77 -21.25 -3.64
CA TRP A 103 25.86 -21.08 -2.67
C TRP A 103 26.49 -22.41 -2.22
N GLU A 104 25.67 -23.45 -2.02
CA GLU A 104 26.17 -24.79 -1.68
C GLU A 104 27.05 -25.40 -2.78
N GLN A 105 26.78 -25.04 -4.04
CA GLN A 105 27.57 -25.48 -5.20
C GLN A 105 28.81 -24.61 -5.43
N ASP A 106 28.66 -23.31 -5.21
CA ASP A 106 29.68 -22.28 -5.41
C ASP A 106 29.57 -21.19 -4.35
N GLN A 107 30.52 -21.20 -3.40
CA GLN A 107 30.62 -20.22 -2.30
C GLN A 107 31.05 -18.81 -2.77
N THR A 108 31.05 -18.55 -4.08
CA THR A 108 31.15 -17.18 -4.63
C THR A 108 29.79 -16.63 -5.09
N SER A 109 28.72 -17.42 -5.01
CA SER A 109 27.38 -17.01 -5.40
C SER A 109 26.85 -15.84 -4.55
N PRO A 110 26.01 -14.94 -5.09
CA PRO A 110 25.41 -13.87 -4.31
C PRO A 110 24.58 -14.38 -3.12
N THR A 111 24.75 -13.78 -1.95
CA THR A 111 23.99 -14.10 -0.73
C THR A 111 22.97 -13.03 -0.35
N THR A 112 22.92 -11.93 -1.12
CA THR A 112 21.95 -10.84 -0.91
C THR A 112 20.88 -10.84 -1.99
N LEU A 113 19.61 -10.94 -1.57
CA LEU A 113 18.44 -10.79 -2.42
C LEU A 113 17.75 -9.44 -2.13
N ILE A 114 17.61 -8.61 -3.17
CA ILE A 114 16.88 -7.36 -3.12
C ILE A 114 15.51 -7.54 -3.75
N VAL A 115 14.46 -7.22 -3.00
CA VAL A 115 13.07 -7.18 -3.44
C VAL A 115 12.69 -5.71 -3.63
N ALA A 116 12.77 -5.24 -4.86
CA ALA A 116 12.53 -3.84 -5.23
C ALA A 116 11.05 -3.62 -5.59
N LEU A 117 10.32 -2.90 -4.75
CA LEU A 117 8.89 -2.68 -4.86
C LEU A 117 8.62 -1.26 -5.32
N SER A 118 8.00 -1.08 -6.50
CA SER A 118 7.78 0.25 -7.07
C SER A 118 6.32 0.65 -7.15
N CYS A 119 6.04 1.90 -6.81
CA CYS A 119 4.80 2.59 -7.21
C CYS A 119 5.14 3.95 -7.81
N GLY A 120 4.16 4.83 -8.06
CA GLY A 120 4.42 6.14 -8.64
C GLY A 120 5.46 6.95 -7.84
N ARG A 121 5.12 7.33 -6.61
CA ARG A 121 5.93 8.25 -5.77
C ARG A 121 6.70 7.57 -4.64
N GLY A 122 6.54 6.26 -4.43
CA GLY A 122 7.23 5.54 -3.35
C GLY A 122 6.70 5.80 -1.93
N LYS A 123 5.44 6.25 -1.78
CA LYS A 123 4.86 6.66 -0.48
C LYS A 123 3.81 5.71 0.08
N HIS A 124 3.09 4.99 -0.79
CA HIS A 124 1.85 4.30 -0.44
C HIS A 124 1.93 2.81 -0.71
N ARG A 125 1.55 2.37 -1.92
CA ARG A 125 1.47 0.94 -2.29
C ARG A 125 2.78 0.21 -2.09
N SER A 126 3.91 0.74 -2.58
CA SER A 126 5.20 0.08 -2.41
C SER A 126 5.67 -0.02 -0.96
N VAL A 127 5.41 1.01 -0.15
CA VAL A 127 5.69 0.98 1.29
C VAL A 127 4.81 -0.04 1.99
N THR A 128 3.51 -0.08 1.68
CA THR A 128 2.58 -1.10 2.22
C THR A 128 3.09 -2.51 1.95
N PHE A 129 3.42 -2.83 0.69
CA PHE A 129 3.90 -4.16 0.35
C PHE A 129 5.25 -4.48 1.02
N ALA A 130 6.16 -3.51 1.13
CA ALA A 130 7.47 -3.71 1.77
C ALA A 130 7.35 -4.07 3.26
N GLU A 131 6.34 -3.52 3.94
CA GLU A 131 6.05 -3.80 5.35
C GLU A 131 5.31 -5.13 5.56
N GLU A 132 4.49 -5.55 4.58
CA GLU A 132 3.59 -6.69 4.75
C GLU A 132 4.18 -8.01 4.25
N LEU A 133 4.86 -8.02 3.09
CA LEU A 133 5.42 -9.24 2.51
C LEU A 133 6.37 -10.01 3.45
N PRO A 134 7.28 -9.38 4.21
CA PRO A 134 8.16 -10.10 5.14
C PRO A 134 7.43 -10.99 6.14
N LYS A 135 6.20 -10.64 6.52
CA LYS A 135 5.39 -11.38 7.51
C LYS A 135 4.88 -12.72 6.98
N HIS A 136 4.93 -12.92 5.67
CA HIS A 136 4.42 -14.10 4.98
C HIS A 136 5.52 -14.93 4.33
N ILE A 137 6.79 -14.58 4.55
CA ILE A 137 7.95 -15.27 4.00
C ILE A 137 8.65 -16.04 5.13
N GLU A 138 8.97 -17.29 4.86
CA GLU A 138 9.83 -18.11 5.72
C GLU A 138 11.29 -17.69 5.55
N THR A 139 11.95 -17.30 6.63
CA THR A 139 13.25 -16.60 6.60
C THR A 139 14.37 -17.39 7.26
N ASP A 140 14.25 -18.72 7.37
CA ASP A 140 15.24 -19.56 8.06
C ASP A 140 16.63 -19.35 7.45
N GLY A 141 17.56 -18.84 8.26
CA GLY A 141 18.94 -18.52 7.85
C GLY A 141 19.09 -17.22 7.04
N TRP A 142 18.05 -16.40 6.92
CA TRP A 142 18.09 -15.08 6.28
C TRP A 142 17.91 -13.96 7.31
N SER A 143 18.74 -12.91 7.23
CA SER A 143 18.40 -11.62 7.84
C SER A 143 17.44 -10.86 6.94
N VAL A 144 16.38 -10.30 7.51
CA VAL A 144 15.41 -9.49 6.76
C VAL A 144 15.52 -8.02 7.14
N THR A 145 15.57 -7.16 6.14
CA THR A 145 15.55 -5.70 6.33
C THR A 145 14.54 -5.06 5.40
N VAL A 146 13.94 -3.96 5.85
CA VAL A 146 13.03 -3.14 5.07
C VAL A 146 13.58 -1.72 4.99
N TRP A 147 13.63 -1.14 3.79
CA TRP A 147 14.10 0.22 3.56
C TRP A 147 13.20 0.96 2.58
N HIS A 148 12.93 2.23 2.88
CA HIS A 148 12.06 3.08 2.05
C HIS A 148 12.87 4.24 1.48
N ARG A 149 13.32 4.10 0.22
CA ARG A 149 14.20 5.08 -0.45
C ARG A 149 13.60 6.49 -0.44
N ASP A 150 12.31 6.57 -0.73
CA ASP A 150 11.66 7.84 -1.11
C ASP A 150 10.75 8.42 -0.02
N LEU A 151 10.69 7.78 1.14
CA LEU A 151 9.77 8.18 2.21
C LEU A 151 10.21 9.49 2.90
N ALA A 152 11.51 9.78 2.88
CA ALA A 152 12.10 10.97 3.47
C ALA A 152 11.85 12.26 2.66
N PHE A 153 11.38 12.19 1.41
CA PHE A 153 11.07 13.38 0.59
C PHE A 153 9.82 14.14 1.04
N THR A 154 9.35 13.92 2.27
CA THR A 154 8.04 14.33 2.76
C THR A 154 8.03 15.60 3.59
N SER A 155 9.18 16.18 3.98
CA SER A 155 9.18 17.38 4.85
C SER A 155 9.13 18.73 4.12
N ASP A 156 9.71 18.88 2.93
CA ASP A 156 9.89 20.25 2.36
C ASP A 156 9.36 20.47 0.94
N GLN A 157 9.02 19.41 0.19
CA GLN A 157 8.56 19.54 -1.21
C GLN A 157 7.05 19.32 -1.39
N ALA A 158 6.33 18.94 -0.33
CA ALA A 158 4.88 18.73 -0.39
C ALA A 158 4.08 20.03 -0.33
N ASP A 159 4.60 21.06 0.35
CA ASP A 159 3.94 22.36 0.44
C ASP A 159 4.05 23.16 -0.87
N GLN A 160 5.14 22.96 -1.64
CA GLN A 160 5.34 23.63 -2.93
C GLN A 160 4.47 23.06 -4.07
N ALA A 161 3.97 21.82 -3.95
CA ALA A 161 3.16 21.17 -4.99
C ALA A 161 1.64 21.27 -4.73
N LEU A 162 1.23 21.84 -3.60
CA LEU A 162 -0.18 22.09 -3.25
C LEU A 162 -0.61 23.54 -3.51
N SER A 163 0.32 24.44 -3.89
CA SER A 163 -0.01 25.81 -4.29
C SER A 163 -0.45 25.96 -5.74
N ASP A 164 -0.17 24.98 -6.60
CA ASP A 164 -0.26 25.17 -8.06
C ASP A 164 -1.52 24.55 -8.70
N GLU A 165 -2.43 23.98 -7.90
CA GLU A 165 -3.64 23.27 -8.40
C GLU A 165 -4.98 23.86 -7.88
N GLU A 166 -4.98 25.05 -7.25
CA GLU A 166 -6.20 25.78 -6.84
C GLU A 166 -6.43 27.13 -7.55
N ASP A 167 -5.82 27.38 -8.73
CA ASP A 167 -6.09 28.59 -9.54
C ASP A 167 -6.50 28.28 -10.99
N GLY A 168 -7.36 27.26 -11.17
CA GLY A 168 -7.70 26.75 -12.51
C GLY A 168 -9.17 26.60 -12.85
N SER A 169 -10.11 27.04 -12.00
CA SER A 169 -11.54 26.93 -12.32
C SER A 169 -12.41 27.89 -11.50
N ASP A 170 -12.34 29.18 -11.80
CA ASP A 170 -13.55 30.03 -11.79
C ASP A 170 -13.32 31.30 -12.61
N SER A 171 -13.75 31.28 -13.87
CA SER A 171 -13.96 32.49 -14.65
C SER A 171 -15.10 32.23 -15.63
N LEU A 172 -16.30 32.29 -15.07
CA LEU A 172 -17.51 32.60 -15.83
C LEU A 172 -17.34 34.03 -16.37
N SER A 173 -17.09 34.14 -17.67
CA SER A 173 -17.11 35.40 -18.39
C SER A 173 -18.55 35.91 -18.47
N ASP A 174 -18.91 36.78 -17.52
CA ASP A 174 -20.00 37.74 -17.66
C ASP A 174 -19.54 38.84 -18.61
N GLN A 175 -20.10 38.86 -19.82
CA GLN A 175 -20.01 40.01 -20.73
C GLN A 175 -21.42 40.39 -21.15
N SER A 176 -21.94 41.38 -20.41
CA SER A 176 -23.04 42.24 -20.79
C SER A 176 -22.73 42.99 -22.09
N LEU A 177 -23.56 42.82 -23.12
CA LEU A 177 -23.79 43.82 -24.16
C LEU A 177 -25.29 43.96 -24.42
N ASP A 178 -25.70 45.22 -24.43
CA ASP A 178 -27.06 45.72 -24.33
C ASP A 178 -27.88 45.51 -25.62
N ARG A 179 -29.21 45.29 -25.48
CA ARG A 179 -30.18 45.88 -26.40
C ARG A 179 -31.59 45.99 -25.82
N GLU A 180 -32.21 47.09 -26.19
CA GLU A 180 -33.42 47.74 -25.69
C GLU A 180 -34.74 46.99 -25.90
N GLY A 181 -35.69 47.27 -25.00
CA GLY A 181 -37.10 47.49 -25.34
C GLY A 181 -38.05 46.33 -25.10
N LEU A 182 -38.85 46.40 -24.03
CA LEU A 182 -40.30 46.64 -24.10
C LEU A 182 -40.96 46.50 -22.72
N GLU A 183 -41.98 47.32 -22.55
CA GLU A 183 -42.70 47.65 -21.33
C GLU A 183 -43.60 46.52 -20.82
N ALA A 184 -43.86 46.46 -19.52
CA ALA A 184 -45.20 46.65 -18.92
C ALA A 184 -45.42 45.89 -17.59
N LYS A 185 -45.75 46.68 -16.56
CA LYS A 185 -46.86 46.52 -15.60
C LYS A 185 -46.98 45.24 -14.75
N GLY A 186 -47.05 45.47 -13.43
CA GLY A 186 -47.89 44.70 -12.49
C GLY A 186 -47.13 44.27 -11.22
N LYS A 187 -47.17 45.03 -10.13
CA LYS A 187 -48.14 44.97 -9.02
C LYS A 187 -48.06 43.73 -8.10
N GLU A 188 -47.78 44.04 -6.83
CA GLU A 188 -48.42 43.54 -5.59
C GLU A 188 -48.11 42.16 -4.98
N GLN A 189 -47.43 42.23 -3.82
CA GLN A 189 -47.78 41.69 -2.49
C GLN A 189 -48.71 40.46 -2.35
N HIS A 190 -48.21 39.39 -1.72
CA HIS A 190 -48.91 38.58 -0.67
C HIS A 190 -47.91 37.58 -0.07
N LYS A 191 -47.44 37.63 1.18
CA LYS A 191 -48.05 37.34 2.49
C LYS A 191 -48.74 35.95 2.63
N GLN A 192 -48.35 35.27 3.72
CA GLN A 192 -49.05 34.21 4.50
C GLN A 192 -48.85 32.75 4.02
N LYS A 193 -48.26 31.85 4.82
CA LYS A 193 -48.54 31.29 6.18
C LYS A 193 -49.35 29.98 6.11
N ARG A 194 -48.73 28.91 6.68
CA ARG A 194 -49.33 27.70 7.31
C ARG A 194 -49.91 26.69 6.28
N ARG A 195 -49.91 25.37 6.47
CA ARG A 195 -50.20 24.48 7.62
C ARG A 195 -49.57 23.10 7.32
N LYS A 196 -48.84 22.46 8.24
CA LYS A 196 -49.26 21.28 9.04
C LYS A 196 -50.41 20.42 8.45
N SER A 197 -50.10 19.15 8.15
CA SER A 197 -50.95 17.99 8.46
C SER A 197 -50.23 16.65 8.23
N LYS A 198 -49.96 15.92 9.33
CA LYS A 198 -50.02 14.44 9.45
C LYS A 198 -51.50 14.02 9.44
N PRO A 199 -51.85 12.75 9.11
CA PRO A 199 -52.05 11.66 10.11
C PRO A 199 -51.48 10.30 9.62
N SER A 200 -50.96 9.34 10.43
CA SER A 200 -51.59 8.42 11.42
C SER A 200 -52.81 7.67 10.87
N ALA A 201 -53.06 6.37 11.03
CA ALA A 201 -52.44 5.17 11.60
C ALA A 201 -53.17 3.96 10.90
N GLU A 202 -52.75 2.70 10.97
CA GLU A 202 -53.21 1.66 11.91
C GLU A 202 -52.66 0.30 11.41
N HIS A 203 -51.92 -0.46 12.23
CA HIS A 203 -52.38 -1.54 13.13
C HIS A 203 -52.88 -2.81 12.43
N VAL A 204 -52.06 -3.87 12.44
CA VAL A 204 -52.50 -5.28 12.62
C VAL A 204 -51.46 -5.97 13.51
N VAL A 205 -51.97 -6.83 14.38
CA VAL A 205 -51.38 -7.37 15.62
C VAL A 205 -51.23 -8.90 15.51
N HIS A 206 -50.28 -9.46 16.28
CA HIS A 206 -50.26 -10.83 16.84
C HIS A 206 -50.06 -12.02 15.85
N ASP A 207 -49.42 -13.15 16.15
CA ASP A 207 -48.94 -13.80 17.38
C ASP A 207 -48.10 -15.05 17.04
N SER A 208 -47.33 -15.54 18.03
CA SER A 208 -46.98 -16.96 18.28
C SER A 208 -46.00 -17.76 17.40
N THR A 209 -44.84 -18.09 17.99
CA THR A 209 -44.07 -19.35 17.87
C THR A 209 -44.84 -20.54 18.50
N PRO A 210 -44.65 -21.83 18.13
CA PRO A 210 -43.51 -22.62 18.65
C PRO A 210 -43.02 -23.82 17.79
N ASP A 211 -41.87 -24.36 18.22
CA ASP A 211 -41.38 -25.75 18.20
C ASP A 211 -41.20 -26.57 16.91
N GLY A 212 -40.00 -27.17 16.81
CA GLY A 212 -39.62 -28.16 15.80
C GLY A 212 -38.26 -28.82 16.11
N GLU A 213 -38.16 -29.48 17.27
CA GLU A 213 -37.24 -30.61 17.54
C GLU A 213 -37.70 -31.82 16.67
N ILE A 214 -36.88 -32.52 15.89
CA ILE A 214 -36.09 -33.77 16.12
C ILE A 214 -35.62 -34.20 14.69
N ASP A 215 -34.48 -34.85 14.43
CA ASP A 215 -34.20 -36.23 14.80
C ASP A 215 -32.72 -36.60 14.53
N LEU A 216 -32.21 -37.47 15.40
CA LEU A 216 -30.92 -38.11 15.41
C LEU A 216 -30.91 -39.33 14.45
N ARG A 217 -29.73 -39.66 13.88
CA ARG A 217 -29.17 -41.02 13.71
C ARG A 217 -27.78 -40.91 13.06
N ARG A 218 -26.67 -41.31 13.72
CA ARG A 218 -26.10 -42.69 13.88
C ARG A 218 -25.85 -43.36 12.52
N ASP A 219 -24.74 -44.05 12.21
CA ASP A 219 -23.60 -44.61 12.96
C ASP A 219 -22.62 -45.24 11.92
N GLY A 220 -21.36 -45.46 12.31
CA GLY A 220 -20.43 -46.46 11.73
C GLY A 220 -19.69 -46.08 10.43
N THR A 221 -18.45 -46.49 10.16
CA THR A 221 -17.53 -47.46 10.79
C THR A 221 -16.15 -47.33 10.11
N GLU A 222 -15.10 -47.34 10.93
CA GLU A 222 -13.85 -48.13 10.84
C GLU A 222 -12.98 -48.27 9.56
N GLU A 223 -11.66 -48.16 9.83
CA GLU A 223 -10.53 -48.98 9.32
C GLU A 223 -10.17 -48.89 7.81
N ARG A 224 -8.93 -49.04 7.33
CA ARG A 224 -7.64 -49.48 7.89
C ARG A 224 -6.52 -49.02 6.92
N ALA A 225 -5.31 -48.90 7.45
CA ALA A 225 -4.07 -48.95 6.70
C ALA A 225 -3.93 -50.27 5.90
N HIS A 226 -3.16 -50.26 4.80
CA HIS A 226 -1.96 -51.09 4.64
C HIS A 226 -1.32 -50.92 3.24
N SER A 227 0.01 -50.89 3.26
CA SER A 227 0.93 -51.01 2.13
C SER A 227 0.62 -52.17 1.20
N SER A 228 0.86 -51.96 -0.10
CA SER A 228 1.86 -52.70 -0.91
C SER A 228 2.08 -51.96 -2.22
#